data_AF-F3Y7X2-F1
#
_entry.id   AF-F3Y7X2-F1
#
_cell.length_a   1.000
_cell.length_b   1.000
_cell.length_c   1.000
_cell.angle_alpha   90.00
_cell.angle_beta   90.00
_cell.angle_gamma   90.00
#
_symmetry.space_group_name_H-M   'P 1'
#
loop_
_entity.id
_entity.type
_entity.pdbx_description
1 polymer ?
#
loop_
_entity_poly.entity_id
_entity_poly.type
_entity_poly.pdbx_seq_one_letter_code
_entity_poly.pdbx_strand_id
1 'polypeptide(L)'
;MTPNGEDGYLMFQSGHVLFSKDGIWTSTAHDKVKGLNYGVTNVYSPSPNKINNRGSSHMFALLKNKARTKEKEKGIAKFLEYIRNNSMEWAKAGQVVASKKVYEAPEFKKYPQSFFTSSKKELDSLHVFTYVYYPYVQKAIDTYCFDIVYNNISIDEGMKKMQQFVTDQVNAIK
;
A
#
# COMPACT_ATOMS: atom_id res chain seq x y z
N MET A 1 -6.83 -10.53 -10.65
CA MET A 1 -8.18 -9.96 -10.53
C MET A 1 -9.13 -10.98 -11.10
N THR A 2 -10.18 -11.29 -10.37
CA THR A 2 -11.17 -12.25 -10.82
C THR A 2 -12.30 -11.48 -11.53
N PRO A 3 -12.96 -12.07 -12.53
CA PRO A 3 -13.87 -11.30 -13.41
C PRO A 3 -15.17 -10.86 -12.75
N ASN A 4 -15.54 -11.42 -11.59
CA ASN A 4 -16.85 -11.20 -10.96
C ASN A 4 -16.75 -10.73 -9.50
N GLY A 5 -15.57 -10.23 -9.08
CA GLY A 5 -15.35 -9.76 -7.71
C GLY A 5 -15.15 -10.89 -6.68
N GLU A 6 -14.85 -12.10 -7.14
CA GLU A 6 -14.38 -13.18 -6.27
C GLU A 6 -13.13 -12.78 -5.48
N ASP A 7 -12.90 -13.47 -4.36
CA ASP A 7 -11.71 -13.26 -3.54
C ASP A 7 -10.46 -13.74 -4.28
N GLY A 8 -9.82 -12.82 -5.01
CA GLY A 8 -8.60 -13.08 -5.77
C GLY A 8 -7.43 -13.56 -4.91
N TYR A 9 -7.44 -13.24 -3.62
CA TYR A 9 -6.42 -13.68 -2.67
C TYR A 9 -6.57 -15.18 -2.35
N LEU A 10 -7.79 -15.65 -2.06
CA LEU A 10 -8.08 -17.08 -1.88
C LEU A 10 -7.91 -17.89 -3.17
N MET A 11 -8.29 -17.30 -4.31
CA MET A 11 -8.10 -17.92 -5.63
C MET A 11 -6.61 -18.15 -5.93
N PHE A 12 -5.72 -17.24 -5.49
CA PHE A 12 -4.28 -17.43 -5.65
C PHE A 12 -3.75 -18.53 -4.73
N GLN A 13 -4.15 -18.52 -3.46
CA GLN A 13 -3.74 -19.56 -2.50
C GLN A 13 -4.19 -20.96 -2.90
N SER A 14 -5.31 -21.08 -3.61
CA SER A 14 -5.83 -22.34 -4.13
C SER A 14 -5.28 -22.73 -5.50
N GLY A 15 -4.39 -21.92 -6.10
CA GLY A 15 -3.75 -22.22 -7.37
C GLY A 15 -4.60 -21.97 -8.62
N HIS A 16 -5.72 -21.25 -8.50
CA HIS A 16 -6.63 -20.96 -9.63
C HIS A 16 -6.25 -19.70 -10.41
N VAL A 17 -5.34 -18.87 -9.89
CA VAL A 17 -4.81 -17.69 -10.59
C VAL A 17 -3.30 -17.60 -10.44
N LEU A 18 -2.63 -17.04 -11.46
CA LEU A 18 -1.16 -16.88 -11.48
C LEU A 18 -0.66 -15.64 -10.73
N PHE A 19 -1.50 -14.61 -10.60
CA PHE A 19 -1.12 -13.34 -9.97
C PHE A 19 -2.16 -12.92 -8.93
N SER A 20 -1.70 -12.65 -7.71
CA SER A 20 -2.44 -11.93 -6.68
C SER A 20 -1.93 -10.49 -6.60
N LYS A 21 -2.83 -9.52 -6.79
CA LYS A 21 -2.51 -8.10 -6.59
C LYS A 21 -3.06 -7.70 -5.23
N ASP A 22 -2.18 -7.62 -4.24
CA ASP A 22 -2.51 -7.18 -2.88
C ASP A 22 -1.31 -6.45 -2.26
N GLY A 23 -1.46 -5.98 -1.04
CA GLY A 23 -0.37 -5.42 -0.26
C GLY A 23 0.59 -6.50 0.26
N ILE A 24 1.81 -6.07 0.56
CA ILE A 24 2.92 -6.92 1.00
C ILE A 24 2.65 -7.75 2.26
N TRP A 25 1.73 -7.31 3.12
CA TRP A 25 1.33 -8.00 4.35
C TRP A 25 0.74 -9.40 4.10
N THR A 26 0.20 -9.61 2.91
CA THR A 26 -0.40 -10.90 2.49
C THR A 26 0.59 -12.05 2.43
N SER A 27 1.89 -11.76 2.27
CA SER A 27 2.97 -12.75 2.29
C SER A 27 2.89 -13.67 3.51
N THR A 28 2.62 -13.10 4.69
CA THR A 28 2.56 -13.87 5.95
C THR A 28 1.50 -14.98 5.97
N ALA A 29 0.45 -14.82 5.17
CA ALA A 29 -0.61 -15.80 5.07
C ALA A 29 -0.44 -16.69 3.82
N HIS A 30 0.25 -16.24 2.77
CA HIS A 30 0.75 -17.12 1.71
C HIS A 30 1.80 -18.12 2.23
N ASP A 31 2.72 -17.70 3.10
CA ASP A 31 3.72 -18.55 3.76
C ASP A 31 3.10 -19.73 4.54
N LYS A 32 1.84 -19.61 4.94
CA LYS A 32 1.11 -20.65 5.69
C LYS A 32 0.44 -21.68 4.77
N VAL A 33 0.38 -21.45 3.47
CA VAL A 33 -0.25 -22.37 2.52
C VAL A 33 0.73 -23.45 2.11
N LYS A 34 0.47 -24.67 2.57
CA LYS A 34 1.33 -25.82 2.28
C LYS A 34 1.44 -26.06 0.77
N GLY A 35 2.67 -26.05 0.26
CA GLY A 35 2.96 -26.32 -1.15
C GLY A 35 2.77 -25.13 -2.09
N LEU A 36 2.36 -23.96 -1.59
CA LEU A 36 2.31 -22.75 -2.40
C LEU A 36 3.73 -22.26 -2.69
N ASN A 37 4.12 -22.29 -3.96
CA ASN A 37 5.37 -21.71 -4.44
C ASN A 37 5.09 -20.33 -5.04
N TYR A 38 5.45 -19.26 -4.33
CA TYR A 38 5.16 -17.89 -4.75
C TYR A 38 6.38 -16.97 -4.60
N GLY A 39 6.30 -15.82 -5.27
CA GLY A 39 7.26 -14.73 -5.15
C GLY A 39 6.57 -13.37 -5.24
N VAL A 40 7.33 -12.32 -4.99
CA VAL A 40 6.87 -10.92 -5.06
C VAL A 40 7.52 -10.23 -6.25
N THR A 41 6.72 -9.45 -6.98
CA THR A 41 7.17 -8.64 -8.11
C THR A 41 6.36 -7.35 -8.22
N ASN A 42 6.74 -6.49 -9.16
CA ASN A 42 6.03 -5.26 -9.47
C ASN A 42 4.60 -5.51 -9.95
N VAL A 43 3.69 -4.58 -9.66
CA VAL A 43 2.34 -4.61 -10.22
C VAL A 43 2.43 -4.48 -11.74
N TYR A 44 1.60 -5.24 -12.46
CA TYR A 44 1.54 -5.19 -13.92
C TYR A 44 1.29 -3.75 -14.43
N SER A 45 1.86 -3.44 -15.58
CA SER A 45 1.72 -2.13 -16.23
C SER A 45 1.31 -2.33 -17.68
N PRO A 46 0.39 -1.51 -18.21
CA PRO A 46 0.08 -1.51 -19.64
C PRO A 46 1.21 -0.92 -20.50
N SER A 47 2.23 -0.31 -19.87
CA SER A 47 3.40 0.24 -20.56
C SER A 47 4.69 -0.42 -20.05
N PRO A 48 5.54 -0.95 -20.94
CA PRO A 48 6.77 -1.67 -20.54
C PRO A 48 7.79 -0.78 -19.82
N ASN A 49 7.72 0.54 -20.02
CA ASN A 49 8.67 1.50 -19.47
C ASN A 49 8.20 2.15 -18.16
N LYS A 50 7.06 1.72 -17.61
CA LYS A 50 6.47 2.31 -16.42
C LYS A 50 6.16 1.26 -15.36
N ILE A 51 6.64 1.48 -14.14
CA ILE A 51 6.24 0.70 -12.96
C ILE A 51 5.17 1.51 -12.22
N ASN A 52 4.06 0.89 -11.85
CA ASN A 52 2.90 1.56 -11.23
C ASN A 52 2.69 1.09 -9.78
N ASN A 53 3.76 0.83 -9.03
CA ASN A 53 3.62 0.43 -7.63
C ASN A 53 3.09 1.58 -6.80
N ARG A 54 2.02 1.33 -6.05
CA ARG A 54 1.49 2.25 -5.06
C ARG A 54 2.10 1.93 -3.70
N GLY A 55 2.82 2.88 -3.14
CA GLY A 55 3.26 2.88 -1.75
C GLY A 55 2.25 3.58 -0.84
N SER A 56 2.19 3.13 0.41
CA SER A 56 1.54 3.83 1.51
C SER A 56 2.37 3.62 2.78
N SER A 57 2.17 4.48 3.78
CA SER A 57 2.88 4.40 5.04
C SER A 57 1.90 4.44 6.19
N HIS A 58 2.05 3.49 7.12
CA HIS A 58 1.45 3.60 8.44
C HIS A 58 2.28 4.61 9.24
N MET A 59 1.62 5.65 9.76
CA MET A 59 2.30 6.75 10.44
C MET A 59 1.79 6.90 11.87
N PHE A 60 2.71 7.27 12.77
CA PHE A 60 2.33 7.79 14.08
C PHE A 60 1.98 9.28 13.94
N ALA A 61 0.77 9.65 14.37
CA ALA A 61 0.32 11.03 14.38
C ALA A 61 0.39 11.62 15.79
N LEU A 62 1.01 12.80 15.92
CA LEU A 62 1.03 13.54 17.16
C LEU A 62 -0.03 14.65 17.12
N LEU A 63 -1.18 14.40 17.74
CA LEU A 63 -2.28 15.37 17.77
C LEU A 63 -1.89 16.64 18.54
N LYS A 64 -2.44 17.80 18.17
CA LYS A 64 -2.21 19.05 18.91
C LYS A 64 -2.84 18.94 20.30
N ASN A 65 -2.07 19.18 21.35
CA ASN A 65 -2.57 19.18 22.72
C ASN A 65 -1.79 20.22 23.56
N LYS A 66 -2.50 21.26 24.04
CA LYS A 66 -1.91 22.35 24.83
C LYS A 66 -1.36 21.88 26.20
N ALA A 67 -1.86 20.77 26.73
CA ALA A 67 -1.42 20.20 27.99
C ALA A 67 -0.21 19.25 27.85
N ARG A 68 0.33 19.05 26.64
CA ARG A 68 1.51 18.21 26.44
C ARG A 68 2.75 18.93 26.97
N THR A 69 3.41 18.32 27.94
CA THR A 69 4.65 18.84 28.52
C THR A 69 5.86 18.44 27.67
N LYS A 70 6.97 19.20 27.81
CA LYS A 70 8.26 18.86 27.18
C LYS A 70 8.77 17.48 27.57
N GLU A 71 8.49 17.02 28.80
CA GLU A 71 8.87 15.69 29.25
C GLU A 71 8.12 14.59 28.50
N LYS A 72 6.82 14.76 28.27
CA LYS A 72 6.03 13.85 27.43
C LYS A 72 6.55 13.83 26.00
N GLU A 73 6.93 14.97 25.43
CA GLU A 73 7.53 15.04 24.09
C GLU A 73 8.85 14.26 24.02
N LYS A 74 9.73 14.39 25.03
CA LYS A 74 10.95 13.57 25.13
C LYS A 74 10.64 12.08 25.21
N GLY A 75 9.61 11.68 25.97
CA GLY A 75 9.16 10.30 26.03
C GLY A 75 8.67 9.77 24.68
N ILE A 76 7.85 10.55 23.97
CA ILE A 76 7.37 10.21 22.62
C ILE A 76 8.55 10.07 21.65
N ALA A 77 9.52 10.99 21.67
CA ALA A 77 10.71 10.91 20.82
C ALA A 77 11.52 9.64 21.09
N LYS A 78 11.72 9.27 22.37
CA LYS A 78 12.39 8.01 22.75
C LYS A 78 11.62 6.78 22.25
N PHE A 79 10.30 6.79 22.34
CA PHE A 79 9.46 5.71 21.82
C PHE A 79 9.58 5.57 20.30
N LEU A 80 9.49 6.68 19.55
CA LEU A 80 9.63 6.67 18.10
C LEU A 80 11.02 6.17 17.67
N GLU A 81 12.07 6.58 18.37
CA GLU A 81 13.43 6.12 18.11
C GLU A 81 13.62 4.63 18.43
N TYR A 82 12.99 4.14 19.51
CA TYR A 82 12.94 2.71 19.80
C TYR A 82 12.27 1.94 18.66
N ILE A 83 11.08 2.35 18.20
CA ILE A 83 10.38 1.69 17.09
C ILE A 83 11.21 1.70 15.81
N ARG A 84 11.85 2.83 15.49
CA ARG A 84 12.73 2.96 14.31
C ARG A 84 13.86 1.93 14.32
N ASN A 85 14.50 1.75 15.48
CA ASN A 85 15.62 0.83 15.65
C ASN A 85 15.19 -0.66 15.78
N ASN A 86 13.93 -0.92 16.15
CA ASN A 86 13.39 -2.27 16.35
C ASN A 86 12.34 -2.66 15.27
N SER A 87 12.40 -2.03 14.10
CA SER A 87 11.40 -2.20 13.05
C SER A 87 11.44 -3.55 12.32
N MET A 88 12.38 -4.45 12.64
CA MET A 88 12.40 -5.82 12.09
C MET A 88 11.12 -6.59 12.41
N GLU A 89 10.46 -6.31 13.54
CA GLU A 89 9.15 -6.91 13.87
C GLU A 89 8.07 -6.54 12.84
N TRP A 90 8.11 -5.35 12.25
CA TRP A 90 7.21 -4.98 11.15
C TRP A 90 7.54 -5.76 9.88
N ALA A 91 8.82 -6.03 9.61
CA ALA A 91 9.21 -6.87 8.48
C ALA A 91 8.70 -8.31 8.63
N LYS A 92 8.74 -8.88 9.84
CA LYS A 92 8.15 -10.20 10.14
C LYS A 92 6.63 -10.23 9.87
N ALA A 93 5.94 -9.10 10.04
CA ALA A 93 4.53 -8.93 9.68
C ALA A 93 4.30 -8.67 8.17
N GLY A 94 5.31 -8.85 7.32
CA GLY A 94 5.22 -8.69 5.87
C GLY A 94 5.40 -7.25 5.37
N GLN A 95 5.78 -6.30 6.23
CA GLN A 95 5.94 -4.89 5.84
C GLN A 95 7.34 -4.60 5.26
N VAL A 96 7.43 -3.55 4.43
CA VAL A 96 8.68 -2.90 4.06
C VAL A 96 8.93 -1.81 5.09
N VAL A 97 10.09 -1.85 5.74
CA VAL A 97 10.43 -0.95 6.84
C VAL A 97 11.00 0.37 6.29
N ALA A 98 10.64 1.50 6.90
CA ALA A 98 11.19 2.80 6.52
C ALA A 98 12.67 2.99 6.93
N SER A 99 13.13 2.20 7.91
CA SER A 99 14.49 2.29 8.43
C SER A 99 15.49 1.65 7.46
N LYS A 100 16.32 2.47 6.81
CA LYS A 100 17.40 2.03 5.91
C LYS A 100 18.30 0.97 6.52
N LYS A 101 18.75 1.20 7.76
CA LYS A 101 19.56 0.24 8.51
C LYS A 101 18.90 -1.15 8.60
N VAL A 102 17.57 -1.20 8.71
CA VAL A 102 16.83 -2.45 8.88
C VAL A 102 16.59 -3.13 7.54
N TYR A 103 16.17 -2.42 6.49
CA TYR A 103 15.96 -3.08 5.19
C TYR A 103 17.28 -3.47 4.49
N GLU A 104 18.40 -2.83 4.81
CA GLU A 104 19.72 -3.25 4.30
C GLU A 104 20.29 -4.47 5.04
N ALA A 105 19.74 -4.82 6.20
CA ALA A 105 20.22 -5.92 7.02
C ALA A 105 20.04 -7.28 6.32
N PRO A 106 20.97 -8.24 6.48
CA PRO A 106 20.85 -9.57 5.88
C PRO A 106 19.57 -10.32 6.26
N GLU A 107 19.04 -10.08 7.45
CA GLU A 107 17.79 -10.68 7.91
C GLU A 107 16.58 -10.23 7.09
N PHE A 108 16.50 -8.94 6.71
CA PHE A 108 15.38 -8.42 5.93
C PHE A 108 15.32 -9.03 4.53
N LYS A 109 16.49 -9.30 3.93
CA LYS A 109 16.62 -9.90 2.59
C LYS A 109 16.05 -11.32 2.47
N LYS A 110 15.68 -11.95 3.59
CA LYS A 110 15.04 -13.26 3.62
C LYS A 110 13.54 -13.19 3.38
N TYR A 111 12.91 -12.02 3.52
CA TYR A 111 11.48 -11.86 3.35
C TYR A 111 11.11 -11.50 1.90
N PRO A 112 10.01 -12.03 1.34
CA PRO A 112 9.63 -11.78 -0.06
C PRO A 112 9.53 -10.29 -0.43
N GLN A 113 9.02 -9.46 0.50
CA GLN A 113 8.87 -8.02 0.26
C GLN A 113 10.22 -7.27 0.16
N SER A 114 11.36 -7.90 0.44
CA SER A 114 12.67 -7.29 0.21
C SER A 114 12.92 -6.96 -1.26
N PHE A 115 12.18 -7.59 -2.18
CA PHE A 115 12.15 -7.27 -3.61
C PHE A 115 12.07 -5.76 -3.86
N PHE A 116 11.16 -5.06 -3.17
CA PHE A 116 10.93 -3.61 -3.35
C PHE A 116 12.07 -2.72 -2.87
N THR A 117 13.05 -3.29 -2.16
CA THR A 117 14.24 -2.59 -1.68
C THR A 117 15.54 -3.13 -2.31
N SER A 118 15.41 -4.06 -3.24
CA SER A 118 16.54 -4.83 -3.80
C SER A 118 17.47 -3.98 -4.69
N SER A 119 16.97 -2.86 -5.21
CA SER A 119 17.74 -1.92 -6.01
C SER A 119 17.17 -0.50 -5.89
N LYS A 120 17.93 0.50 -6.36
CA LYS A 120 17.45 1.88 -6.47
C LYS A 120 16.20 1.98 -7.36
N LYS A 121 16.15 1.20 -8.45
CA LYS A 121 15.01 1.14 -9.37
C LYS A 121 13.74 0.67 -8.65
N GLU A 122 13.84 -0.39 -7.84
CA GLU A 122 12.68 -0.89 -7.09
C GLU A 122 12.27 0.06 -5.98
N LEU A 123 13.22 0.69 -5.27
CA LEU A 123 12.92 1.74 -4.30
C LEU A 123 12.19 2.92 -4.94
N ASP A 124 12.68 3.39 -6.09
CA ASP A 124 12.09 4.52 -6.84
C ASP A 124 10.75 4.18 -7.48
N SER A 125 10.44 2.90 -7.63
CA SER A 125 9.15 2.45 -8.14
C SER A 125 7.99 2.74 -7.19
N LEU A 126 8.27 2.90 -5.89
CA LEU A 126 7.26 3.05 -4.84
C LEU A 126 6.71 4.47 -4.81
N HIS A 127 5.54 4.67 -5.41
CA HIS A 127 4.90 5.99 -5.45
C HIS A 127 3.91 6.19 -4.29
N VAL A 128 4.16 7.18 -3.44
CA VAL A 128 3.25 7.60 -2.36
C VAL A 128 2.50 8.86 -2.78
N PHE A 129 1.17 8.79 -2.84
CA PHE A 129 0.34 9.95 -3.15
C PHE A 129 0.18 10.86 -1.93
N THR A 130 0.59 12.13 -2.05
CA THR A 130 0.62 13.09 -0.92
C THR A 130 -0.22 14.34 -1.13
N TYR A 131 -1.09 14.37 -2.15
CA TYR A 131 -1.91 15.55 -2.42
C TYR A 131 -3.11 15.66 -1.47
N VAL A 132 -3.53 16.90 -1.20
CA VAL A 132 -4.66 17.21 -0.33
C VAL A 132 -5.94 16.59 -0.91
N TYR A 133 -6.78 16.01 -0.05
CA TYR A 133 -8.01 15.31 -0.43
C TYR A 133 -7.84 14.00 -1.21
N TYR A 134 -6.63 13.42 -1.25
CA TYR A 134 -6.39 12.10 -1.83
C TYR A 134 -7.42 11.02 -1.43
N PRO A 135 -7.83 10.91 -0.15
CA PRO A 135 -8.84 9.91 0.24
C PRO A 135 -10.16 10.03 -0.53
N TYR A 136 -10.59 11.25 -0.91
CA TYR A 136 -11.79 11.45 -1.71
C TYR A 136 -11.61 11.04 -3.17
N VAL A 137 -10.42 11.28 -3.74
CA VAL A 137 -10.08 10.80 -5.08
C VAL A 137 -10.02 9.27 -5.11
N GLN A 138 -9.38 8.65 -4.13
CA GLN A 138 -9.34 7.19 -4.00
C GLN A 138 -10.76 6.61 -3.91
N LYS A 139 -11.61 7.19 -3.05
CA LYS A 139 -13.01 6.76 -2.90
C LYS A 139 -13.80 6.89 -4.20
N ALA A 140 -13.61 7.97 -4.96
CA ALA A 140 -14.26 8.15 -6.26
C ALA A 140 -13.83 7.06 -7.26
N ILE A 141 -12.53 6.78 -7.34
CA ILE A 141 -12.00 5.71 -8.21
C ILE A 141 -12.61 4.37 -7.81
N ASP A 142 -12.54 3.99 -6.54
CA ASP A 142 -13.05 2.70 -6.05
C ASP A 142 -14.56 2.55 -6.30
N THR A 143 -15.32 3.65 -6.28
CA THR A 143 -16.77 3.65 -6.47
C THR A 143 -17.15 3.47 -7.94
N TYR A 144 -16.48 4.16 -8.87
CA TYR A 144 -16.94 4.27 -10.26
C TYR A 144 -16.08 3.47 -11.26
N CYS A 145 -14.88 3.02 -10.89
CA CYS A 145 -13.96 2.38 -11.84
C CYS A 145 -14.51 1.06 -12.41
N PHE A 146 -15.22 0.26 -11.60
CA PHE A 146 -15.76 -1.01 -12.06
C PHE A 146 -16.89 -0.84 -13.06
N ASP A 147 -17.73 0.19 -12.91
CA ASP A 147 -18.76 0.50 -13.91
C ASP A 147 -18.14 0.87 -15.26
N ILE A 148 -16.97 1.51 -15.28
CA ILE A 148 -16.22 1.76 -16.51
C ILE A 148 -15.66 0.44 -17.06
N VAL A 149 -15.04 -0.39 -16.22
CA VAL A 149 -14.43 -1.68 -16.63
C VAL A 149 -15.45 -2.64 -17.23
N TYR A 150 -16.65 -2.69 -16.68
CA TYR A 150 -17.75 -3.53 -17.17
C TYR A 150 -18.60 -2.87 -18.26
N ASN A 151 -18.19 -1.69 -18.76
CA ASN A 151 -18.91 -0.91 -19.77
C ASN A 151 -20.35 -0.53 -19.36
N ASN A 152 -20.65 -0.44 -18.06
CA ASN A 152 -21.92 0.07 -17.55
C ASN A 152 -22.05 1.59 -17.78
N ILE A 153 -20.93 2.31 -17.75
CA ILE A 153 -20.84 3.73 -18.07
C ILE A 153 -19.64 4.01 -18.98
N SER A 154 -19.71 5.05 -19.80
CA SER A 154 -18.55 5.49 -20.59
C SER A 154 -17.43 6.04 -19.70
N ILE A 155 -16.19 6.01 -20.19
CA ILE A 155 -15.05 6.64 -19.51
C ILE A 155 -15.34 8.12 -19.24
N ASP A 156 -15.85 8.86 -20.22
CA ASP A 156 -16.15 10.28 -20.08
C ASP A 156 -17.20 10.57 -19.00
N GLU A 157 -18.26 9.76 -18.96
CA GLU A 157 -19.28 9.87 -17.92
C GLU A 157 -18.71 9.52 -16.54
N GLY A 158 -17.97 8.42 -16.43
CA GLY A 158 -17.34 8.00 -15.18
C GLY A 158 -16.37 9.05 -14.63
N MET A 159 -15.56 9.64 -15.49
CA MET A 159 -14.64 10.72 -15.12
C MET A 159 -15.39 11.97 -14.64
N LYS A 160 -16.48 12.36 -15.30
CA LYS A 160 -17.34 13.47 -14.84
C LYS A 160 -17.96 13.18 -13.46
N LYS A 161 -18.47 11.96 -13.24
CA LYS A 161 -19.03 11.54 -11.94
C LYS A 161 -17.97 11.56 -10.84
N MET A 162 -16.78 11.02 -11.10
CA MET A 162 -15.67 11.04 -10.16
C MET A 162 -15.25 12.48 -9.80
N GLN A 163 -15.12 13.36 -10.80
CA GLN A 163 -14.77 14.76 -10.58
C GLN A 163 -15.82 15.48 -9.73
N GLN A 164 -17.11 15.29 -10.05
CA GLN A 164 -18.20 15.90 -9.29
C GLN A 164 -18.20 15.41 -7.83
N PHE A 165 -18.06 14.09 -7.63
CA PHE A 165 -17.97 13.50 -6.29
C PHE A 165 -16.86 14.12 -5.45
N VAL A 166 -15.65 14.26 -6.01
CA VAL A 166 -14.52 14.85 -5.29
C VAL A 166 -14.79 16.32 -4.97
N THR A 167 -15.31 17.09 -5.94
CA THR A 167 -15.67 18.50 -5.74
C THR A 167 -16.66 18.67 -4.58
N ASP A 168 -17.71 17.83 -4.52
CA ASP A 168 -18.73 17.90 -3.49
C ASP A 168 -18.16 17.57 -2.10
N GLN A 169 -17.35 16.51 -1.99
CA GLN A 169 -16.69 16.15 -0.73
C GLN A 169 -15.75 17.25 -0.22
N VAL A 170 -15.02 17.90 -1.13
CA VAL A 170 -14.13 19.01 -0.79
C VAL A 170 -14.91 20.25 -0.35
N ASN A 171 -16.02 20.57 -1.02
CA ASN A 171 -16.84 21.73 -0.68
C ASN A 171 -17.57 21.54 0.66
N ALA A 172 -17.92 20.31 1.04
CA ALA A 172 -18.61 20.02 2.31
C ALA A 172 -17.75 20.25 3.57
N ILE A 173 -16.43 20.36 3.43
CA ILE A 173 -15.49 20.53 4.56
C ILE A 173 -14.76 21.88 4.55
N LYS A 174 -15.12 22.77 3.63
CA LYS A 174 -14.68 24.17 3.60
C LYS A 174 -15.66 25.02 4.39
#